data_AF-A0A2D6R8B2-F1
#
_entry.id   AF-A0A2D6R8B2-F1
#
_cell.length_a   1.000
_cell.length_b   1.000
_cell.length_c   1.000
_cell.angle_alpha   90.00
_cell.angle_beta   90.00
_cell.angle_gamma   90.00
#
_symmetry.space_group_name_H-M   'P 1'
#
loop_
_entity.id
_entity.type
_entity.pdbx_description
1 polymer ?
#
loop_
_entity_poly.entity_id
_entity_poly.type
_entity_poly.pdbx_seq_one_letter_code
_entity_poly.pdbx_strand_id
1 'polypeptide(L)'
;MAEDDIYGNKKRYEFVVNSLSSITKKPVSKKYKYYCKNQVNTKYFDKLIINFDVKDLSYIRRVKLLYLLKRITYIIEKDLKKCDRDDINKIVAFFHTTHKTVESKRDFIKDLKCTWRVLFPEKDQEGRVDETITPYPIRHLSRRIDRSKQKRRNDKLTWDEFQCILRFFEKDPQIQAYLALAVESLGRPQEMLFTKIRDYNFYDNYAKIWISEHGKEGTGFLQCIDSYPYVMRWYNLHPFKDDPDA
;
A
#
# COMPACT_ATOMS: atom_id res chain seq x y z
N MET A 1 12.78 14.31 -10.61
CA MET A 1 12.08 13.05 -10.28
C MET A 1 11.49 13.20 -8.89
N ALA A 2 10.26 12.78 -8.64
CA ALA A 2 9.66 12.94 -7.31
C ALA A 2 10.36 12.01 -6.32
N GLU A 3 10.94 12.55 -5.25
CA GLU A 3 11.59 11.75 -4.19
C GLU A 3 10.60 10.93 -3.34
N ASP A 4 9.31 11.25 -3.43
CA ASP A 4 8.22 10.60 -2.69
C ASP A 4 7.06 10.30 -3.65
N ASP A 5 6.24 9.31 -3.30
CA ASP A 5 5.05 8.99 -4.08
C ASP A 5 3.91 10.01 -3.83
N ILE A 6 2.86 9.97 -4.66
CA ILE A 6 1.68 10.86 -4.52
C ILE A 6 0.97 10.73 -3.17
N TYR A 7 1.29 9.70 -2.38
CA TYR A 7 0.69 9.45 -1.07
C TYR A 7 1.58 9.90 0.09
N GLY A 8 2.79 10.41 -0.19
CA GLY A 8 3.73 10.88 0.82
C GLY A 8 4.29 9.76 1.69
N ASN A 9 4.46 8.55 1.14
CA ASN A 9 4.83 7.38 1.94
C ASN A 9 6.27 7.44 2.50
N LYS A 10 7.22 8.08 1.81
CA LYS A 10 8.57 8.33 2.34
C LYS A 10 8.51 9.22 3.56
N LYS A 11 7.82 10.37 3.48
CA LYS A 11 7.62 11.27 4.63
C LYS A 11 6.94 10.56 5.81
N ARG A 12 5.94 9.71 5.53
CA ARG A 12 5.28 8.89 6.57
C ARG A 12 6.23 7.90 7.22
N TYR A 13 7.09 7.26 6.44
CA TYR A 13 8.09 6.33 6.94
C TYR A 13 9.09 7.03 7.85
N GLU A 14 9.67 8.15 7.39
CA GLU A 14 10.62 8.96 8.16
C GLU A 14 10.00 9.42 9.49
N PHE A 15 8.75 9.89 9.46
CA PHE A 15 8.03 10.26 10.68
C PHE A 15 7.92 9.08 11.67
N VAL A 16 7.58 7.88 11.18
CA VAL A 16 7.47 6.69 12.04
C VAL A 16 8.84 6.34 12.65
N VAL A 17 9.90 6.33 11.84
CA VAL A 17 11.27 6.02 12.30
C VAL A 17 11.74 7.02 13.36
N ASN A 18 11.58 8.32 13.10
CA ASN A 18 11.96 9.39 14.03
C ASN A 18 11.15 9.32 15.35
N SER A 19 9.93 8.78 15.31
CA SER A 19 9.09 8.59 16.49
C SER A 19 9.39 7.33 17.31
N LEU A 20 10.29 6.43 16.87
CA LEU A 20 10.53 5.15 17.53
C LEU A 20 11.04 5.28 18.97
N SER A 21 11.85 6.29 19.27
CA SER A 21 12.30 6.59 20.64
C SER A 21 11.15 6.83 21.61
N SER A 22 9.99 7.27 21.12
CA SER A 22 8.79 7.53 21.91
C SER A 22 7.79 6.37 21.91
N ILE A 23 8.07 5.26 21.22
CA ILE A 23 7.09 4.18 21.00
C ILE A 23 6.71 3.43 22.29
N THR A 24 7.54 3.49 23.32
CA THR A 24 7.28 2.88 24.64
C THR A 24 6.41 3.77 25.54
N LYS A 25 6.32 5.06 25.23
CA LYS A 25 5.51 6.01 26.02
C LYS A 25 4.04 5.77 25.72
N LYS A 26 3.24 5.59 26.77
CA LYS A 26 1.79 5.49 26.64
C LYS A 26 1.28 6.81 26.03
N PRO A 27 0.54 6.76 24.92
CA PRO A 27 0.04 7.96 24.26
C PRO A 27 -0.99 8.67 25.16
N VAL A 28 -0.84 10.00 25.26
CA VAL A 28 -1.77 10.86 26.02
C VAL A 28 -3.08 11.06 25.25
N SER A 29 -3.00 11.12 23.91
CA SER A 29 -4.17 11.33 23.05
C SER A 29 -4.93 10.04 22.80
N LYS A 30 -6.28 10.11 22.88
CA LYS A 30 -7.18 9.01 22.49
C LYS A 30 -7.02 8.57 21.03
N LYS A 31 -6.48 9.43 20.16
CA LYS A 31 -6.28 9.16 18.73
C LYS A 31 -5.18 8.12 18.48
N TYR A 32 -4.16 8.07 19.35
CA TYR A 32 -3.07 7.11 19.25
C TYR A 32 -3.25 6.09 20.37
N LYS A 33 -3.63 4.86 20.03
CA LYS A 33 -3.91 3.82 21.05
C LYS A 33 -2.73 2.89 21.32
N TYR A 34 -1.95 2.59 20.28
CA TYR A 34 -0.96 1.53 20.31
C TYR A 34 0.43 2.08 20.68
N TYR A 35 1.15 1.34 21.51
CA TYR A 35 2.51 1.61 21.94
C TYR A 35 3.19 0.28 22.32
N CYS A 36 4.52 0.27 22.37
CA CYS A 36 5.30 -0.91 22.71
C CYS A 36 5.33 -1.06 24.23
N LYS A 37 4.58 -2.04 24.76
CA LYS A 37 4.49 -2.23 26.22
C LYS A 37 5.79 -2.77 26.83
N ASN A 38 6.52 -3.58 26.08
CA ASN A 38 7.80 -4.13 26.52
C ASN A 38 8.96 -3.42 25.80
N GLN A 39 9.80 -2.73 26.57
CA GLN A 39 10.93 -1.98 26.03
C GLN A 39 11.95 -2.87 25.30
N VAL A 40 12.11 -4.14 25.69
CA VAL A 40 13.01 -5.09 25.01
C VAL A 40 12.61 -5.32 23.56
N ASN A 41 11.33 -5.16 23.21
CA ASN A 41 10.86 -5.36 21.85
C ASN A 41 11.20 -4.21 20.90
N THR A 42 11.69 -3.07 21.40
CA THR A 42 12.12 -1.92 20.56
C THR A 42 13.22 -2.31 19.59
N LYS A 43 14.17 -3.17 20.01
CA LYS A 43 15.25 -3.71 19.16
C LYS A 43 14.77 -4.40 17.88
N TYR A 44 13.53 -4.90 17.88
CA TYR A 44 12.96 -5.56 16.70
C TYR A 44 12.52 -4.57 15.63
N PHE A 45 12.23 -3.32 15.99
CA PHE A 45 11.97 -2.26 15.01
C PHE A 45 13.24 -1.93 14.23
N ASP A 46 14.37 -1.76 14.92
CA ASP A 46 15.66 -1.48 14.29
C ASP A 46 16.08 -2.62 13.35
N LYS A 47 15.92 -3.87 13.80
CA LYS A 47 16.19 -5.05 12.97
C LYS A 47 15.31 -5.09 11.72
N LEU A 48 14.04 -4.69 11.81
CA LEU A 48 13.17 -4.60 10.64
C LEU A 48 13.60 -3.48 9.70
N ILE A 49 13.98 -2.31 10.22
CA ILE A 49 14.43 -1.17 9.41
C ILE A 49 15.61 -1.58 8.53
N ILE A 50 16.65 -2.18 9.14
CA ILE A 50 17.81 -2.68 8.40
C ILE A 50 17.37 -3.67 7.31
N ASN A 51 16.44 -4.58 7.63
CA ASN A 51 15.95 -5.55 6.65
C ASN A 51 15.16 -4.91 5.50
N PHE A 52 14.47 -3.79 5.75
CA PHE A 52 13.74 -3.09 4.72
C PHE A 52 14.67 -2.47 3.68
N ASP A 53 15.82 -1.97 4.12
CA ASP A 53 16.86 -1.42 3.25
C ASP A 53 17.53 -2.53 2.44
N VAL A 54 17.87 -3.66 3.09
CA VAL A 54 18.46 -4.83 2.40
C VAL A 54 17.53 -5.40 1.32
N LYS A 55 16.21 -5.42 1.58
CA LYS A 55 15.21 -5.98 0.65
C LYS A 55 14.61 -4.94 -0.30
N ASP A 56 15.11 -3.71 -0.26
CA ASP A 56 14.60 -2.56 -0.99
C ASP A 56 13.06 -2.48 -1.00
N LEU A 57 12.46 -2.60 0.19
CA LEU A 57 11.00 -2.58 0.29
C LEU A 57 10.46 -1.18 0.03
N SER A 58 9.33 -1.06 -0.68
CA SER A 58 8.66 0.23 -0.86
C SER A 58 8.27 0.88 0.48
N TYR A 59 8.30 2.21 0.56
CA TYR A 59 8.00 2.93 1.80
C TYR A 59 6.62 2.59 2.39
N ILE A 60 5.59 2.43 1.55
CA ILE A 60 4.26 1.97 1.99
C ILE A 60 4.32 0.60 2.69
N ARG A 61 5.17 -0.31 2.20
CA ARG A 61 5.37 -1.62 2.79
C ARG A 61 6.10 -1.53 4.13
N ARG A 62 7.14 -0.69 4.22
CA ARG A 62 7.89 -0.43 5.45
C ARG A 62 6.96 0.11 6.54
N VAL A 63 6.18 1.15 6.24
CA VAL A 63 5.19 1.75 7.15
C VAL A 63 4.18 0.71 7.63
N LYS A 64 3.64 -0.11 6.72
CA LYS A 64 2.68 -1.16 7.08
C LYS A 64 3.27 -2.17 8.07
N LEU A 65 4.51 -2.61 7.86
CA LEU A 65 5.18 -3.58 8.73
C LEU A 65 5.55 -2.98 10.10
N LEU A 66 5.94 -1.71 10.17
CA LEU A 66 6.21 -1.03 11.44
C LEU A 66 4.93 -0.86 12.27
N TYR A 67 3.82 -0.44 11.65
CA TYR A 67 2.53 -0.34 12.35
C TYR A 67 2.00 -1.71 12.79
N LEU A 68 2.24 -2.75 11.99
CA LEU A 68 1.95 -4.12 12.38
C LEU A 68 2.73 -4.50 13.64
N LEU A 69 4.05 -4.32 13.65
CA LEU A 69 4.89 -4.64 14.79
C LEU A 69 4.46 -3.84 16.04
N LYS A 70 4.19 -2.54 15.89
CA LYS A 70 3.68 -1.66 16.96
C LYS A 70 2.40 -2.20 17.60
N ARG A 71 1.46 -2.71 16.80
CA ARG A 71 0.22 -3.32 17.30
C ARG A 71 0.48 -4.65 17.99
N ILE A 72 1.39 -5.46 17.46
CA ILE A 72 1.78 -6.74 18.06
C ILE A 72 2.43 -6.53 19.44
N THR A 73 3.37 -5.58 19.55
CA THR A 73 4.04 -5.22 20.82
C THR A 73 3.13 -4.52 21.83
N TYR A 74 1.95 -4.07 21.40
CA TYR A 74 0.91 -3.58 22.29
C TYR A 74 0.06 -4.73 22.87
N ILE A 75 -0.18 -5.78 22.08
CA ILE A 75 -0.97 -6.94 22.49
C ILE A 75 -0.16 -7.84 23.43
N ILE A 76 1.11 -8.08 23.11
CA ILE A 76 1.99 -8.96 23.88
C ILE A 76 2.99 -8.14 24.69
N GLU A 77 2.99 -8.40 26.00
CA GLU A 77 3.92 -7.79 26.97
C GLU A 77 5.21 -8.61 27.13
N LYS A 78 5.24 -9.84 26.61
CA LYS A 78 6.44 -10.68 26.60
C LYS A 78 7.47 -10.20 25.56
N ASP A 79 8.72 -10.64 25.72
CA ASP A 79 9.71 -10.56 24.64
C ASP A 79 9.20 -11.40 23.46
N LEU A 80 9.12 -10.81 22.27
CA LEU A 80 8.61 -11.50 21.07
C LEU A 80 9.38 -12.79 20.73
N LYS A 81 10.66 -12.90 21.12
CA LYS A 81 11.45 -14.13 20.94
C LYS A 81 10.94 -15.29 21.79
N LYS A 82 10.27 -14.99 22.91
CA LYS A 82 9.71 -15.98 23.85
C LYS A 82 8.24 -16.30 23.56
N CYS A 83 7.65 -15.74 22.50
CA CYS A 83 6.27 -16.02 22.14
C CYS A 83 6.12 -17.47 21.66
N ASP A 84 5.18 -18.17 22.28
CA ASP A 84 4.74 -19.50 21.86
C ASP A 84 3.56 -19.43 20.88
N ARG A 85 3.03 -20.60 20.53
CA ARG A 85 1.89 -20.73 19.62
C ARG A 85 0.62 -20.07 20.17
N ASP A 86 0.41 -20.08 21.48
CA ASP A 86 -0.79 -19.52 22.11
C ASP A 86 -0.74 -18.00 22.14
N ASP A 87 0.43 -17.42 22.36
CA ASP A 87 0.64 -15.98 22.20
C ASP A 87 0.38 -15.53 20.76
N ILE A 88 0.82 -16.33 19.76
CA ILE A 88 0.51 -16.06 18.35
C ILE A 88 -0.99 -16.17 18.06
N ASN A 89 -1.67 -17.17 18.64
CA ASN A 89 -3.13 -17.30 18.51
C ASN A 89 -3.87 -16.09 19.09
N LYS A 90 -3.41 -15.55 20.23
CA LYS A 90 -3.96 -14.31 20.81
C LYS A 90 -3.80 -13.10 19.89
N ILE A 91 -2.62 -12.94 19.28
CA ILE A 91 -2.38 -11.88 18.30
C ILE A 91 -3.36 -12.05 17.13
N VAL A 92 -3.43 -13.24 16.52
CA VAL A 92 -4.29 -13.49 15.36
C VAL A 92 -5.76 -13.25 15.70
N ALA A 93 -6.22 -13.71 16.86
CA ALA A 93 -7.58 -13.48 17.34
C ALA A 93 -7.91 -11.98 17.44
N PHE A 94 -7.02 -11.18 18.04
CA PHE A 94 -7.19 -9.73 18.10
C PHE A 94 -7.24 -9.06 16.72
N PHE A 95 -6.41 -9.50 15.78
CA PHE A 95 -6.45 -8.94 14.43
C PHE A 95 -7.70 -9.36 13.66
N HIS A 96 -8.25 -10.54 13.91
CA HIS A 96 -9.52 -10.99 13.33
C HIS A 96 -10.74 -10.21 13.82
N THR A 97 -10.71 -9.62 15.02
CA THR A 97 -11.78 -8.71 15.48
C THR A 97 -11.67 -7.32 14.83
N THR A 98 -10.46 -6.89 14.48
CA THR A 98 -10.24 -5.59 13.84
C THR A 98 -10.45 -5.65 12.32
N HIS A 99 -10.03 -6.73 11.67
CA HIS A 99 -10.13 -6.90 10.23
C HIS A 99 -11.46 -7.54 9.82
N LYS A 100 -12.25 -6.79 9.05
CA LYS A 100 -13.59 -7.23 8.61
C LYS A 100 -13.54 -8.14 7.37
N THR A 101 -12.66 -7.82 6.41
CA THR A 101 -12.59 -8.54 5.13
C THR A 101 -11.65 -9.75 5.20
N VAL A 102 -11.92 -10.74 4.36
CA VAL A 102 -11.14 -11.98 4.29
C VAL A 102 -9.73 -11.71 3.75
N GLU A 103 -9.61 -10.78 2.80
CA GLU A 103 -8.37 -10.30 2.21
C GLU A 103 -7.49 -9.66 3.28
N SER A 104 -8.05 -8.79 4.13
CA SER A 104 -7.31 -8.15 5.22
C SER A 104 -6.75 -9.17 6.21
N LYS A 105 -7.53 -10.20 6.55
CA LYS A 105 -7.09 -11.29 7.44
C LYS A 105 -5.95 -12.10 6.81
N ARG A 106 -6.08 -12.47 5.53
CA ARG A 106 -5.02 -13.17 4.79
C ARG A 106 -3.74 -12.35 4.73
N ASP A 107 -3.86 -11.07 4.37
CA ASP A 107 -2.71 -10.18 4.21
C ASP A 107 -2.02 -9.94 5.55
N PHE A 108 -2.78 -9.83 6.63
CA PHE A 108 -2.22 -9.82 7.99
C PHE A 108 -1.40 -11.09 8.27
N ILE A 109 -1.91 -12.29 7.99
CA ILE A 109 -1.16 -13.54 8.18
C ILE A 109 0.11 -13.56 7.33
N LYS A 110 0.06 -13.08 6.08
CA LYS A 110 1.24 -12.95 5.21
C LYS A 110 2.29 -12.04 5.84
N ASP A 111 1.86 -10.91 6.38
CA ASP A 111 2.73 -9.88 6.95
C ASP A 111 3.33 -10.35 8.28
N LEU A 112 2.54 -11.03 9.10
CA LEU A 112 2.99 -11.68 10.33
C LEU A 112 4.08 -12.71 10.04
N LYS A 113 3.85 -13.61 9.07
CA LYS A 113 4.84 -14.61 8.67
C LYS A 113 6.12 -13.99 8.09
N CYS A 114 5.99 -12.91 7.33
CA CYS A 114 7.14 -12.16 6.82
C CYS A 114 7.97 -11.57 7.96
N THR A 115 7.29 -10.90 8.91
CA THR A 115 7.91 -10.24 10.06
C THR A 115 8.65 -11.26 10.94
N TRP A 116 8.01 -12.38 11.28
CA TRP A 116 8.61 -13.40 12.13
C TRP A 116 9.83 -14.08 11.49
N ARG A 117 9.80 -14.35 10.18
CA ARG A 117 10.96 -14.93 9.49
C ARG A 117 12.19 -14.02 9.55
N VAL A 118 11.98 -12.71 9.43
CA VAL A 118 13.07 -11.73 9.53
C VAL A 118 13.59 -11.60 10.96
N LEU A 119 12.67 -11.53 11.93
CA LEU A 119 13.05 -11.31 13.33
C LEU A 119 13.64 -12.54 14.00
N PHE A 120 13.09 -13.71 13.72
CA PHE A 120 13.38 -14.98 14.38
C PHE A 120 13.60 -16.10 13.35
N PRO A 121 14.61 -15.98 12.46
CA PRO A 121 14.87 -17.02 11.48
C PRO A 121 15.24 -18.33 12.20
N GLU A 122 14.75 -19.45 11.67
CA GLU A 122 15.21 -20.76 12.09
C GLU A 122 16.50 -21.12 11.34
N LYS A 123 17.27 -22.03 11.96
CA LYS A 123 18.46 -22.60 11.35
C LYS A 123 18.10 -23.91 10.67
N ASP A 124 18.76 -24.20 9.56
CA ASP A 124 18.71 -25.50 8.92
C ASP A 124 19.47 -26.57 9.74
N GLN A 125 19.51 -27.79 9.22
CA GLN A 125 20.22 -28.92 9.85
C GLN A 125 21.73 -28.68 9.98
N GLU A 126 22.30 -27.78 9.17
CA GLU A 126 23.71 -27.41 9.16
C GLU A 126 23.99 -26.16 10.02
N GLY A 127 22.98 -25.64 10.72
CA GLY A 127 23.10 -24.48 11.60
C GLY A 127 23.11 -23.12 10.88
N ARG A 128 22.85 -23.08 9.57
CA ARG A 128 22.79 -21.86 8.74
C ARG A 128 21.40 -21.25 8.83
N VAL A 129 21.34 -19.93 8.72
CA VAL A 129 20.05 -19.22 8.71
C VAL A 129 19.35 -19.48 7.37
N ASP A 130 18.16 -20.09 7.42
CA ASP A 130 17.35 -20.36 6.23
C ASP A 130 16.08 -19.49 6.26
N GLU A 131 15.99 -18.54 5.33
CA GLU A 131 14.84 -17.63 5.20
C GLU A 131 13.57 -18.30 4.63
N THR A 132 13.70 -19.52 4.09
CA THR A 132 12.59 -20.30 3.56
C THR A 132 11.81 -21.01 4.67
N ILE A 133 12.49 -21.37 5.77
CA ILE A 133 11.88 -22.02 6.92
C ILE A 133 11.00 -21.03 7.67
N THR A 134 9.74 -21.42 7.88
CA THR A 134 8.80 -20.62 8.68
C THR A 134 8.91 -21.00 10.15
N PRO A 135 9.18 -20.03 11.06
CA PRO A 135 9.33 -20.29 12.48
C PRO A 135 8.16 -21.05 13.11
N TYR A 136 8.45 -21.97 14.02
CA TYR A 136 7.48 -22.87 14.65
C TYR A 136 6.26 -22.15 15.24
N PRO A 137 6.38 -21.04 16.00
CA PRO A 137 5.22 -20.37 16.60
C PRO A 137 4.16 -19.88 15.60
N ILE A 138 4.54 -19.67 14.33
CA ILE A 138 3.66 -19.14 13.27
C ILE A 138 3.40 -20.14 12.14
N ARG A 139 4.00 -21.34 12.18
CA ARG A 139 3.98 -22.31 11.08
C ARG A 139 2.56 -22.81 10.79
N HIS A 140 1.77 -23.02 11.85
CA HIS A 140 0.39 -23.54 11.78
C HIS A 140 -0.61 -22.59 11.12
N LEU A 141 -0.29 -21.31 10.96
CA LEU A 141 -1.21 -20.33 10.41
C LEU A 141 -1.45 -20.57 8.92
N SER A 142 -2.69 -20.79 8.51
CA SER A 142 -3.06 -20.98 7.10
C SER A 142 -3.30 -19.65 6.40
N ARG A 143 -2.81 -19.53 5.17
CA ARG A 143 -3.12 -18.41 4.25
C ARG A 143 -4.35 -18.69 3.39
N ARG A 144 -4.93 -19.90 3.46
CA ARG A 144 -6.04 -20.30 2.61
C ARG A 144 -7.28 -19.50 2.97
N ILE A 145 -7.90 -18.93 1.95
CA ILE A 145 -9.15 -18.20 2.06
C ILE A 145 -10.30 -19.18 1.84
N ASP A 146 -11.27 -19.14 2.74
CA ASP A 146 -12.59 -19.70 2.50
C ASP A 146 -13.33 -18.82 1.49
N ARG A 147 -13.40 -19.27 0.24
CA ARG A 147 -14.00 -18.53 -0.89
C ARG A 147 -15.50 -18.34 -0.72
N SER A 148 -16.17 -19.16 0.09
CA SER A 148 -17.62 -19.02 0.35
C SER A 148 -17.97 -17.70 1.04
N LYS A 149 -17.01 -17.10 1.75
CA LYS A 149 -17.17 -15.82 2.46
C LYS A 149 -16.90 -14.61 1.57
N GLN A 150 -16.42 -14.79 0.35
CA GLN A 150 -16.19 -13.69 -0.59
C GLN A 150 -17.51 -13.31 -1.25
N LYS A 151 -17.99 -12.11 -0.93
CA LYS A 151 -19.13 -11.51 -1.63
C LYS A 151 -18.62 -10.78 -2.87
N ARG A 152 -19.23 -11.02 -4.03
CA ARG A 152 -19.00 -10.17 -5.20
C ARG A 152 -19.56 -8.77 -4.92
N ARG A 153 -18.81 -7.75 -5.35
CA ARG A 153 -19.33 -6.39 -5.43
C ARG A 153 -20.30 -6.34 -6.61
N ASN A 154 -21.54 -5.92 -6.35
CA ASN A 154 -22.59 -5.78 -7.36
C ASN A 154 -22.82 -4.31 -7.77
N ASP A 155 -21.98 -3.38 -7.31
CA ASP A 155 -22.07 -1.94 -7.49
C ASP A 155 -21.22 -1.45 -8.67
N LYS A 156 -21.34 -2.12 -9.82
CA LYS A 156 -20.72 -1.63 -11.05
C LYS A 156 -21.56 -0.48 -11.60
N LEU A 157 -20.90 0.62 -11.96
CA LEU A 157 -21.55 1.72 -12.67
C LEU A 157 -22.02 1.24 -14.04
N THR A 158 -23.26 1.58 -14.36
CA THR A 158 -23.80 1.53 -15.72
C THR A 158 -23.23 2.68 -16.56
N TRP A 159 -23.33 2.56 -17.89
CA TRP A 159 -22.93 3.65 -18.78
C TRP A 159 -23.75 4.93 -18.55
N ASP A 160 -25.06 4.81 -18.30
CA ASP A 160 -25.93 5.96 -18.03
C ASP A 160 -25.53 6.70 -16.75
N GLU A 161 -25.20 5.95 -15.68
CA GLU A 161 -24.70 6.54 -14.43
C GLU A 161 -23.36 7.23 -14.65
N PHE A 162 -22.45 6.63 -15.43
CA PHE A 162 -21.17 7.26 -15.76
C PHE A 162 -21.36 8.56 -16.56
N GLN A 163 -22.27 8.57 -17.54
CA GLN A 163 -22.60 9.78 -18.30
C GLN A 163 -23.22 10.86 -17.41
N CYS A 164 -24.04 10.49 -16.43
CA CYS A 164 -24.52 11.44 -15.41
C CYS A 164 -23.37 12.04 -14.59
N ILE A 165 -22.38 11.24 -14.20
CA ILE A 165 -21.20 11.74 -13.49
C ILE A 165 -20.39 12.69 -14.38
N LEU A 166 -20.14 12.35 -15.64
CA LEU A 166 -19.43 13.23 -16.57
C LEU A 166 -20.17 14.57 -16.75
N ARG A 167 -21.49 14.55 -16.91
CA ARG A 167 -22.31 15.77 -17.00
C ARG A 167 -22.26 16.61 -15.73
N PHE A 168 -22.23 15.98 -14.56
CA PHE A 168 -22.10 16.71 -13.28
C PHE A 168 -20.83 17.56 -13.24
N PHE A 169 -19.72 17.09 -13.84
CA PHE A 169 -18.45 17.80 -13.93
C PHE A 169 -18.29 18.66 -15.20
N GLU A 170 -19.35 19.04 -15.90
CA GLU A 170 -19.26 19.81 -17.17
C GLU A 170 -18.45 21.12 -17.09
N LYS A 171 -18.48 21.76 -15.92
CA LYS A 171 -17.73 22.99 -15.61
C LYS A 171 -16.28 22.75 -15.17
N ASP A 172 -15.88 21.49 -15.03
CA ASP A 172 -14.53 21.07 -14.62
C ASP A 172 -13.92 20.13 -15.68
N PRO A 173 -13.32 20.69 -16.74
CA PRO A 173 -12.72 19.91 -17.82
C PRO A 173 -11.60 18.97 -17.35
N GLN A 174 -10.89 19.33 -16.27
CA GLN A 174 -9.83 18.49 -15.69
C GLN A 174 -10.41 17.19 -15.16
N ILE A 175 -11.46 17.28 -14.34
CA ILE A 175 -12.11 16.09 -13.78
C ILE A 175 -12.77 15.27 -14.89
N GLN A 176 -13.41 15.90 -15.89
CA GLN A 176 -13.99 15.16 -17.01
C GLN A 176 -12.94 14.38 -17.81
N ALA A 177 -11.79 15.01 -18.11
CA ALA A 177 -10.68 14.36 -18.79
C ALA A 177 -10.16 13.16 -17.99
N TYR A 178 -9.94 13.34 -16.69
CA TYR A 178 -9.51 12.26 -15.80
C TYR A 178 -10.49 11.09 -15.78
N LEU A 179 -11.79 11.36 -15.62
CA LEU A 179 -12.81 10.31 -15.54
C LEU A 179 -12.96 9.55 -16.86
N ALA A 180 -13.03 10.26 -17.98
CA ALA A 180 -13.15 9.66 -19.30
C ALA A 180 -11.94 8.76 -19.60
N LEU A 181 -10.73 9.27 -19.36
CA LEU A 181 -9.51 8.51 -19.57
C LEU A 181 -9.40 7.30 -18.63
N ALA A 182 -9.80 7.44 -17.37
CA ALA A 182 -9.75 6.35 -16.40
C ALA A 182 -10.66 5.17 -16.79
N VAL A 183 -11.84 5.45 -17.34
CA VAL A 183 -12.78 4.42 -17.79
C VAL A 183 -12.28 3.74 -19.06
N GLU A 184 -11.78 4.51 -20.03
CA GLU A 184 -11.29 3.96 -21.30
C GLU A 184 -10.00 3.14 -21.10
N SER A 185 -9.00 3.75 -20.47
CA SER A 185 -7.66 3.16 -20.37
C SER A 185 -7.54 2.11 -19.26
N LEU A 186 -8.51 2.08 -18.34
CA LEU A 186 -8.43 1.33 -17.07
C LEU A 186 -7.15 1.63 -16.28
N GLY A 187 -6.54 2.79 -16.54
CA GLY A 187 -5.33 3.26 -15.89
C GLY A 187 -5.53 3.43 -14.39
N ARG A 188 -4.49 3.13 -13.61
CA ARG A 188 -4.54 3.36 -12.16
C ARG A 188 -4.42 4.85 -11.86
N PRO A 189 -5.02 5.33 -10.76
CA PRO A 189 -4.88 6.73 -10.36
C PRO A 189 -3.42 7.19 -10.31
N GLN A 190 -2.52 6.37 -9.77
CA GLN A 190 -1.10 6.70 -9.72
C GLN A 190 -0.45 6.80 -11.10
N GLU A 191 -0.88 5.99 -12.07
CA GLU A 191 -0.33 6.02 -13.43
C GLU A 191 -0.76 7.30 -14.15
N MET A 192 -2.00 7.77 -13.95
CA MET A 192 -2.53 8.99 -14.57
C MET A 192 -2.12 10.28 -13.84
N LEU A 193 -1.99 10.26 -12.52
CA LEU A 193 -1.67 11.47 -11.74
C LEU A 193 -0.18 11.83 -11.73
N PHE A 194 0.67 10.95 -12.27
CA PHE A 194 2.11 11.18 -12.43
C PHE A 194 2.50 11.52 -13.87
N THR A 195 1.55 11.52 -14.81
CA THR A 195 1.84 11.96 -16.18
C THR A 195 2.09 13.45 -16.21
N LYS A 196 3.01 13.83 -17.09
CA LYS A 196 3.32 15.22 -17.41
C LYS A 196 2.88 15.54 -18.81
N ILE A 197 2.79 16.82 -19.14
CA ILE A 197 2.46 17.27 -20.50
C ILE A 197 3.32 16.57 -21.57
N ARG A 198 4.63 16.43 -21.35
CA ARG A 198 5.55 15.73 -22.28
C ARG A 198 5.25 14.26 -22.51
N ASP A 199 4.49 13.62 -21.62
CA ASP A 199 4.17 12.20 -21.73
C ASP A 199 2.98 11.96 -22.68
N TYR A 200 2.33 13.03 -23.15
CA TYR A 200 1.20 12.98 -24.09
C TYR A 200 1.68 13.15 -25.53
N ASN A 201 1.43 12.13 -26.35
CA ASN A 201 1.57 12.21 -27.80
C ASN A 201 0.18 12.39 -28.41
N PHE A 202 -0.14 13.61 -28.81
CA PHE A 202 -1.39 13.94 -29.49
C PHE A 202 -1.30 13.65 -31.00
N TYR A 203 -2.37 13.09 -31.54
CA TYR A 203 -2.59 12.85 -32.97
C TYR A 203 -3.94 13.44 -33.38
N ASP A 204 -4.36 13.29 -34.63
CA ASP A 204 -5.56 13.95 -35.17
C ASP A 204 -6.85 13.60 -34.39
N ASN A 205 -7.02 12.33 -33.99
CA ASN A 205 -8.24 11.83 -33.36
C ASN A 205 -8.01 10.92 -32.14
N TYR A 206 -6.77 10.86 -31.64
CA TYR A 206 -6.43 10.05 -30.47
C TYR A 206 -5.15 10.59 -29.81
N ALA A 207 -4.85 10.11 -28.61
CA ALA A 207 -3.59 10.36 -27.93
C ALA A 207 -3.00 9.06 -27.37
N LYS A 208 -1.67 9.03 -27.24
CA LYS A 208 -0.95 8.02 -26.45
C LYS A 208 -0.34 8.70 -25.24
N ILE A 209 -0.63 8.18 -24.05
CA ILE A 209 -0.15 8.76 -22.80
C ILE A 209 0.83 7.79 -22.18
N TRP A 210 2.11 8.13 -22.23
CA TRP A 210 3.17 7.26 -21.73
C TRP A 210 3.19 7.24 -20.21
N ILE A 211 3.25 6.04 -19.66
CA ILE A 211 3.30 5.81 -18.22
C ILE A 211 4.77 5.64 -17.82
N SER A 212 5.18 6.44 -16.84
CA SER A 212 6.51 6.32 -16.21
C SER A 212 6.64 5.05 -15.37
N GLU A 213 7.84 4.77 -14.88
CA GLU A 213 8.19 3.56 -14.10
C GLU A 213 7.39 3.38 -12.79
N HIS A 214 6.58 4.36 -12.41
CA HIS A 214 5.76 4.36 -11.20
C HIS A 214 4.48 3.50 -11.30
N GLY A 215 4.21 2.89 -12.46
CA GLY A 215 3.12 1.95 -12.67
C GLY A 215 3.37 0.58 -12.04
N LYS A 216 2.31 -0.06 -11.51
CA LYS A 216 2.42 -1.42 -10.95
C LYS A 216 2.81 -2.45 -12.03
N GLU A 217 2.40 -2.19 -13.27
CA GLU A 217 2.66 -3.03 -14.43
C GLU A 217 3.90 -2.58 -15.22
N GLY A 218 4.65 -1.61 -14.69
CA GLY A 218 5.83 -1.04 -15.34
C GLY A 218 5.48 0.03 -16.38
N THR A 219 6.35 0.17 -17.37
CA THR A 219 6.23 1.18 -18.43
C THR A 219 5.28 0.72 -19.52
N GLY A 220 4.50 1.65 -20.07
CA GLY A 220 3.56 1.39 -21.15
C GLY A 220 2.89 2.67 -21.62
N PHE A 221 1.75 2.56 -22.29
CA PHE A 221 0.92 3.73 -22.60
C PHE A 221 -0.56 3.45 -22.35
N LEU A 222 -1.28 4.49 -21.93
CA LEU A 222 -2.74 4.49 -21.86
C LEU A 222 -3.30 4.90 -23.23
N GLN A 223 -4.31 4.16 -23.69
CA GLN A 223 -5.05 4.49 -24.90
C GLN A 223 -6.06 5.60 -24.59
N CYS A 224 -6.14 6.58 -25.49
CA CYS A 224 -7.04 7.72 -25.40
C CYS A 224 -7.65 7.98 -26.79
N ILE A 225 -8.80 7.36 -27.06
CA ILE A 225 -9.55 7.44 -28.31
C ILE A 225 -10.91 8.07 -28.02
N ASP A 226 -11.74 7.41 -27.21
CA ASP A 226 -13.07 7.92 -26.82
C ASP A 226 -12.95 9.08 -25.83
N SER A 227 -11.94 9.05 -24.97
CA SER A 227 -11.64 10.12 -24.02
C SER A 227 -10.90 11.31 -24.65
N TYR A 228 -10.45 11.19 -25.91
CA TYR A 228 -9.65 12.21 -26.59
C TYR A 228 -10.27 13.62 -26.57
N PRO A 229 -11.57 13.82 -26.86
CA PRO A 229 -12.16 15.16 -26.83
C PRO A 229 -12.11 15.80 -25.44
N TYR A 230 -12.24 15.01 -24.37
CA TYR A 230 -12.17 15.50 -23.00
C TYR A 230 -10.74 15.87 -22.62
N VAL A 231 -9.77 15.01 -22.96
CA VAL A 231 -8.35 15.27 -22.71
C VAL A 231 -7.87 16.49 -23.49
N MET A 232 -8.24 16.63 -24.77
CA MET A 232 -7.86 17.76 -25.60
C MET A 232 -8.49 19.08 -25.11
N ARG A 233 -9.76 19.04 -24.67
CA ARG A 233 -10.41 20.20 -24.04
C ARG A 233 -9.66 20.65 -22.80
N TRP A 234 -9.24 19.72 -21.94
CA TRP A 234 -8.45 20.05 -20.76
C TRP A 234 -7.06 20.59 -21.13
N TYR A 235 -6.35 19.93 -22.05
CA TYR A 235 -5.04 20.34 -22.53
C TYR A 235 -5.03 21.80 -23.02
N ASN A 236 -6.03 22.18 -23.82
CA ASN A 236 -6.15 23.54 -24.36
C ASN A 236 -6.39 24.61 -23.29
N LEU A 237 -6.98 24.24 -22.15
CA LEU A 237 -7.26 25.12 -21.01
C LEU A 237 -6.19 25.03 -19.91
N HIS A 238 -5.21 24.13 -20.06
CA HIS A 238 -4.21 23.87 -19.04
C HIS A 238 -3.36 25.12 -18.78
N PRO A 239 -3.27 25.62 -17.53
CA PRO A 239 -2.54 26.87 -17.23
C PRO A 239 -1.06 26.85 -17.62
N PHE A 240 -0.47 25.64 -17.66
CA PHE A 240 0.94 25.41 -17.98
C PHE A 240 1.11 24.50 -19.20
N LYS A 241 0.22 24.61 -20.20
CA LYS A 241 0.25 23.71 -21.38
C LYS A 241 1.60 23.72 -22.14
N ASP A 242 2.33 24.82 -22.06
CA ASP A 242 3.62 25.01 -22.74
C ASP A 242 4.81 24.56 -21.88
N ASP A 243 4.57 24.15 -20.63
CA ASP A 243 5.58 23.56 -19.75
C ASP A 243 5.54 22.02 -19.87
N PRO A 244 6.54 21.38 -20.49
CA PRO A 244 6.57 19.94 -20.66
C PRO A 244 6.65 19.15 -19.34
N ASP A 245 7.09 19.80 -18.25
CA ASP A 245 7.27 19.18 -16.95
C ASP A 245 6.08 19.39 -15.99
N ALA A 246 5.05 20.10 -16.44
CA ALA A 246 3.80 20.32 -15.71
C ALA A 246 2.90 19.08 -15.67
#